data_AF-A0A7C5HWS8-F1
#
_entry.id   AF-A0A7C5HWS8-F1
#
_cell.length_a   1.000
_cell.length_b   1.000
_cell.length_c   1.000
_cell.angle_alpha   90.00
_cell.angle_beta   90.00
_cell.angle_gamma   90.00
#
_symmetry.space_group_name_H-M   'P 1'
#
loop_
_entity.id
_entity.type
_entity.pdbx_description
1 polymer ?
#
loop_
_entity_poly.entity_id
_entity_poly.type
_entity_poly.pdbx_seq_one_letter_code
_entity_poly.pdbx_strand_id
1 'polypeptide(L)'
;MEARWRHGLRRGKLDGRRLSRVASGKETVFRLRDARHRISMALIFLIDVSASMKPHMATVNRAACVVAEALRGLSPAVWYEVLTYTSGGLQPGAMVQLTRLASPGKTLSLSNVWSEGGTPTGEAIAVALLLLRRRTARRRLVLHFTDGHPKNTYVVRQALEMCRREHVDVVTVSVGTPQETLYGSGKCEVAYTVSELPGVLYRLLPRLYR
;
A
#
# COMPACT_ATOMS: atom_id res chain seq x y z
N MET A 1 -23.65 2.61 -6.91
CA MET A 1 -23.21 1.20 -7.02
C MET A 1 -24.33 0.30 -6.54
N GLU A 2 -24.96 -0.46 -7.44
CA GLU A 2 -26.00 -1.41 -7.07
C GLU A 2 -25.42 -2.54 -6.22
N ALA A 3 -26.09 -2.86 -5.11
CA ALA A 3 -25.72 -3.99 -4.28
C ALA A 3 -26.06 -5.29 -5.02
N ARG A 4 -25.03 -6.03 -5.47
CA ARG A 4 -25.21 -7.37 -6.04
C ARG A 4 -25.60 -8.36 -4.94
N TRP A 5 -26.68 -9.09 -5.15
CA TRP A 5 -27.18 -10.10 -4.22
C TRP A 5 -26.92 -11.50 -4.78
N ARG A 6 -26.48 -12.42 -3.93
CA ARG A 6 -26.45 -13.85 -4.25
C ARG A 6 -27.77 -14.46 -3.80
N HIS A 7 -28.45 -15.14 -4.71
CA HIS A 7 -29.77 -15.74 -4.51
C HIS A 7 -29.66 -17.27 -4.44
N GLY A 8 -30.71 -17.94 -3.97
CA GLY A 8 -30.73 -19.40 -3.97
C GLY A 8 -29.87 -20.03 -2.88
N LEU A 9 -29.69 -19.34 -1.77
CA LEU A 9 -28.91 -19.82 -0.63
C LEU A 9 -29.83 -20.49 0.38
N ARG A 10 -29.28 -21.42 1.18
CA ARG A 10 -30.00 -22.07 2.29
C ARG A 10 -30.05 -21.22 3.57
N ARG A 11 -29.37 -20.07 3.58
CA ARG A 11 -29.23 -19.17 4.73
C ARG A 11 -28.95 -17.74 4.28
N GLY A 12 -29.43 -16.75 5.03
CA GLY A 12 -29.28 -15.32 4.71
C GLY A 12 -30.57 -14.53 4.98
N LYS A 13 -30.75 -13.40 4.27
CA LYS A 13 -32.02 -12.66 4.28
C LYS A 13 -33.00 -13.38 3.35
N LEU A 14 -34.28 -13.47 3.72
CA LEU A 14 -35.28 -14.09 2.86
C LEU A 14 -35.36 -13.38 1.49
N ASP A 15 -35.42 -14.16 0.41
CA ASP A 15 -35.62 -13.65 -0.95
C ASP A 15 -37.11 -13.74 -1.30
N GLY A 16 -37.82 -12.61 -1.23
CA GLY A 16 -39.26 -12.55 -1.49
C GLY A 16 -39.66 -13.11 -2.85
N ARG A 17 -38.78 -13.04 -3.86
CA ARG A 17 -39.03 -13.61 -5.20
C ARG A 17 -38.99 -15.15 -5.23
N ARG A 18 -38.48 -15.79 -4.18
CA ARG A 18 -38.32 -17.25 -4.06
C ARG A 18 -39.20 -17.86 -2.98
N LEU A 19 -40.05 -17.07 -2.33
CA LEU A 19 -40.91 -17.53 -1.24
C LEU A 19 -41.81 -18.71 -1.65
N SER A 20 -42.35 -18.66 -2.87
CA SER A 20 -43.19 -19.73 -3.44
C SER A 20 -42.48 -21.09 -3.52
N ARG A 21 -41.15 -21.11 -3.55
CA ARG A 21 -40.37 -22.36 -3.58
C ARG A 21 -40.30 -23.06 -2.22
N VAL A 22 -40.63 -22.37 -1.12
CA VAL A 22 -40.74 -22.98 0.21
C VAL A 22 -41.86 -24.01 0.23
N ALA A 23 -43.01 -23.68 -0.38
CA ALA A 23 -44.16 -24.59 -0.48
C ALA A 23 -43.84 -25.86 -1.28
N SER A 24 -42.86 -25.81 -2.17
CA SER A 24 -42.36 -26.97 -2.93
C SER A 24 -41.19 -27.69 -2.24
N GLY A 25 -40.96 -27.45 -0.94
CA GLY A 25 -39.92 -28.11 -0.14
C GLY A 25 -38.48 -27.66 -0.44
N LYS A 26 -38.27 -26.56 -1.17
CA LYS A 26 -36.91 -26.09 -1.49
C LYS A 26 -36.38 -25.18 -0.38
N GLU A 27 -35.22 -25.53 0.17
CA GLU A 27 -34.53 -24.75 1.21
C GLU A 27 -33.74 -23.55 0.67
N THR A 28 -33.59 -23.42 -0.66
CA THR A 28 -32.75 -22.39 -1.31
C THR A 28 -33.50 -21.08 -1.57
N VAL A 29 -34.07 -20.50 -0.51
CA VAL A 29 -34.97 -19.33 -0.56
C VAL A 29 -34.38 -18.07 0.03
N PHE A 30 -33.12 -18.12 0.43
CA PHE A 30 -32.42 -16.99 1.00
C PHE A 30 -31.55 -16.30 -0.04
N ARG A 31 -31.33 -15.00 0.19
CA ARG A 31 -30.34 -14.16 -0.48
C ARG A 31 -29.36 -13.60 0.54
N LEU A 32 -28.11 -13.48 0.14
CA LEU A 32 -27.07 -12.82 0.93
C LEU A 32 -26.51 -11.69 0.08
N ARG A 33 -26.28 -10.53 0.71
CA ARG A 33 -25.59 -9.44 0.04
C ARG A 33 -24.19 -9.93 -0.29
N ASP A 34 -23.75 -9.75 -1.54
CA ASP A 34 -22.43 -10.22 -1.95
C ASP A 34 -21.35 -9.36 -1.29
N ALA A 35 -20.79 -9.86 -0.18
CA ALA A 35 -19.74 -9.18 0.58
C ALA A 35 -18.36 -9.30 -0.08
N ARG A 36 -18.24 -10.00 -1.22
CA ARG A 36 -16.96 -10.22 -1.94
C ARG A 36 -16.32 -8.93 -2.47
N HIS A 37 -17.01 -7.79 -2.40
CA HIS A 37 -16.48 -6.45 -2.73
C HIS A 37 -16.03 -5.63 -1.50
N ARG A 38 -15.73 -6.26 -0.35
CA ARG A 38 -15.33 -5.53 0.87
C ARG A 38 -13.85 -5.15 0.96
N ILE A 39 -13.03 -5.49 -0.03
CA ILE A 39 -11.68 -4.92 -0.12
C ILE A 39 -11.86 -3.50 -0.64
N SER A 40 -11.71 -2.54 0.27
CA SER A 40 -11.66 -1.11 -0.01
C SER A 40 -10.39 -0.60 0.66
N MET A 41 -9.32 -0.59 -0.12
CA MET A 41 -7.99 -0.19 0.34
C MET A 41 -7.43 0.90 -0.57
N ALA A 42 -6.74 1.86 0.02
CA ALA A 42 -5.88 2.80 -0.68
C ALA A 42 -4.44 2.53 -0.24
N LEU A 43 -3.55 2.28 -1.20
CA LEU A 43 -2.16 1.90 -0.93
C LEU A 43 -1.20 2.84 -1.66
N ILE A 44 -0.21 3.36 -0.97
CA ILE A 44 0.93 4.03 -1.61
C ILE A 44 2.16 3.15 -1.40
N PHE A 45 2.75 2.70 -2.50
CA PHE A 45 4.05 2.07 -2.48
C PHE A 45 5.09 3.16 -2.68
N LEU A 46 5.75 3.54 -1.60
CA LEU A 46 6.70 4.63 -1.54
C LEU A 46 8.12 4.07 -1.54
N ILE A 47 8.92 4.48 -2.51
CA ILE A 47 10.22 3.87 -2.79
C ILE A 47 11.31 4.94 -2.68
N ASP A 48 12.30 4.68 -1.85
CA ASP A 48 13.51 5.47 -1.76
C ASP A 48 14.39 5.26 -2.99
N VAL A 49 14.75 6.35 -3.66
CA VAL A 49 15.73 6.35 -4.77
C VAL A 49 16.84 7.37 -4.50
N SER A 50 17.14 7.65 -3.23
CA SER A 50 18.27 8.50 -2.85
C SER A 50 19.62 7.89 -3.23
N ALA A 51 20.70 8.66 -3.09
CA ALA A 51 22.03 8.23 -3.53
C ALA A 51 22.50 6.91 -2.89
N SER A 52 22.11 6.61 -1.65
CA SER A 52 22.47 5.36 -0.95
C SER A 52 21.77 4.13 -1.54
N MET A 53 20.65 4.33 -2.24
CA MET A 53 19.90 3.27 -2.92
C MET A 53 20.49 2.87 -4.28
N LYS A 54 21.51 3.59 -4.80
CA LYS A 54 22.16 3.28 -6.10
C LYS A 54 22.56 1.80 -6.24
N PRO A 55 23.23 1.15 -5.27
CA PRO A 55 23.59 -0.27 -5.37
C PRO A 55 22.37 -1.20 -5.42
N HIS A 56 21.21 -0.74 -4.96
CA HIS A 56 19.97 -1.51 -4.84
C HIS A 56 18.95 -1.20 -5.93
N MET A 57 19.28 -0.36 -6.93
CA MET A 57 18.31 0.06 -7.96
C MET A 57 17.74 -1.10 -8.79
N ALA A 58 18.54 -2.14 -9.05
CA ALA A 58 18.03 -3.36 -9.70
C ALA A 58 16.94 -4.04 -8.84
N THR A 59 17.13 -4.07 -7.53
CA THR A 59 16.17 -4.60 -6.56
C THR A 59 14.91 -3.74 -6.51
N VAL A 60 15.09 -2.43 -6.42
CA VAL A 60 14.01 -1.43 -6.42
C VAL A 60 13.14 -1.56 -7.67
N ASN A 61 13.73 -1.63 -8.86
CA ASN A 61 12.99 -1.72 -10.12
C ASN A 61 12.15 -3.01 -10.21
N ARG A 62 12.71 -4.14 -9.77
CA ARG A 62 11.96 -5.40 -9.73
C ARG A 62 10.84 -5.37 -8.70
N ALA A 63 11.09 -4.79 -7.52
CA ALA A 63 10.08 -4.60 -6.48
C ALA A 63 8.92 -3.73 -7.00
N ALA A 64 9.24 -2.58 -7.62
CA ALA A 64 8.27 -1.70 -8.26
C ALA A 64 7.44 -2.45 -9.30
N CYS A 65 8.08 -3.27 -10.15
CA CYS A 65 7.39 -4.08 -11.15
C CYS A 65 6.43 -5.09 -10.53
N VAL A 66 6.91 -5.95 -9.65
CA VAL A 66 6.11 -7.01 -9.02
C VAL A 66 4.92 -6.41 -8.26
N VAL A 67 5.15 -5.36 -7.47
CA VAL A 67 4.09 -4.73 -6.68
C VAL A 67 3.10 -3.98 -7.58
N ALA A 68 3.55 -3.24 -8.59
CA ALA A 68 2.66 -2.54 -9.52
C ALA A 68 1.75 -3.51 -10.28
N GLU A 69 2.31 -4.61 -10.80
CA GLU A 69 1.57 -5.63 -11.54
C GLU A 69 0.55 -6.35 -10.64
N ALA A 70 0.94 -6.68 -9.40
CA ALA A 70 0.03 -7.27 -8.43
C ALA A 70 -1.13 -6.32 -8.09
N LEU A 71 -0.86 -5.05 -7.84
CA LEU A 71 -1.87 -4.03 -7.53
C LEU A 71 -2.78 -3.74 -8.73
N ARG A 72 -2.25 -3.81 -9.96
CA ARG A 72 -3.05 -3.68 -11.18
C ARG A 72 -4.14 -4.74 -11.24
N GLY A 73 -3.83 -5.99 -10.89
CA GLY A 73 -4.80 -7.09 -10.82
C GLY A 73 -5.89 -6.91 -9.74
N LEU A 74 -5.65 -6.07 -8.73
CA LEU A 74 -6.58 -5.78 -7.64
C LEU A 74 -7.44 -4.52 -7.89
N SER A 75 -7.15 -3.75 -8.94
CA SER A 75 -7.95 -2.60 -9.33
C SER A 75 -9.34 -3.04 -9.86
N PRO A 76 -10.46 -2.37 -9.51
CA PRO A 76 -10.56 -1.14 -8.73
C PRO A 76 -10.78 -1.34 -7.21
N ALA A 77 -10.75 -2.57 -6.70
CA ALA A 77 -10.97 -2.85 -5.27
C ALA A 77 -9.86 -2.24 -4.38
N VAL A 78 -8.64 -2.13 -4.94
CA VAL A 78 -7.52 -1.42 -4.33
C VAL A 78 -7.16 -0.23 -5.20
N TRP A 79 -7.29 0.98 -4.65
CA TRP A 79 -6.67 2.16 -5.24
C TRP A 79 -5.18 2.16 -4.87
N TYR A 80 -4.30 2.51 -5.81
CA TYR A 80 -2.88 2.57 -5.51
C TYR A 80 -2.12 3.69 -6.22
N GLU A 81 -0.96 4.05 -5.69
CA GLU A 81 0.09 4.75 -6.43
C GLU A 81 1.45 4.13 -6.08
N VAL A 82 2.31 3.96 -7.09
CA VAL A 82 3.72 3.61 -6.90
C VAL A 82 4.51 4.88 -7.13
N LEU A 83 5.17 5.35 -6.07
CA LEU A 83 5.90 6.62 -6.04
C LEU A 83 7.34 6.36 -5.64
N THR A 84 8.28 7.01 -6.32
CA THR A 84 9.64 7.16 -5.83
C THR A 84 9.82 8.51 -5.17
N TYR A 85 10.80 8.63 -4.27
CA TYR A 85 11.21 9.92 -3.72
C TYR A 85 12.72 10.05 -3.65
N THR A 86 13.18 11.29 -3.80
CA THR A 86 14.54 11.74 -3.51
C THR A 86 14.52 13.27 -3.28
N SER A 87 15.66 13.91 -3.11
CA SER A 87 15.78 15.38 -3.10
C SER A 87 16.85 15.87 -4.06
N GLY A 88 16.69 17.06 -4.64
CA GLY A 88 17.65 17.65 -5.61
C GLY A 88 19.06 17.96 -5.08
N GLY A 89 19.37 17.62 -3.82
CA GLY A 89 20.69 17.75 -3.21
C GLY A 89 20.71 17.28 -1.76
N LEU A 90 21.88 17.30 -1.11
CA LEU A 90 22.03 16.93 0.31
C LEU A 90 21.77 18.09 1.28
N GLN A 91 21.74 19.32 0.78
CA GLN A 91 21.61 20.53 1.59
C GLN A 91 20.20 20.66 2.24
N PRO A 92 20.10 21.30 3.42
CA PRO A 92 18.81 21.67 4.00
C PRO A 92 17.96 22.51 3.05
N GLY A 93 16.65 22.23 2.97
CA GLY A 93 15.74 22.95 2.08
C GLY A 93 15.80 22.54 0.59
N ALA A 94 16.62 21.55 0.23
CA ALA A 94 16.61 20.99 -1.12
C ALA A 94 15.21 20.48 -1.50
N MET A 95 14.81 20.76 -2.75
CA MET A 95 13.49 20.35 -3.25
C MET A 95 13.30 18.85 -3.14
N VAL A 96 12.17 18.44 -2.55
CA VAL A 96 11.73 17.05 -2.50
C VAL A 96 11.10 16.71 -3.85
N GLN A 97 11.60 15.66 -4.48
CA GLN A 97 11.09 15.16 -5.74
C GLN A 97 10.34 13.86 -5.49
N LEU A 98 9.08 13.79 -5.95
CA LEU A 98 8.33 12.55 -6.03
C LEU A 98 7.99 12.25 -7.49
N THR A 99 8.30 11.03 -7.93
CA THR A 99 7.98 10.58 -9.29
C THR A 99 7.00 9.42 -9.23
N ARG A 100 5.87 9.54 -9.93
CA ARG A 100 4.90 8.46 -10.04
C ARG A 100 5.32 7.47 -11.11
N LEU A 101 5.51 6.22 -10.72
CA LEU A 101 5.84 5.11 -11.62
C LEU A 101 4.59 4.40 -12.13
N ALA A 102 3.55 4.24 -11.29
CA ALA A 102 2.32 3.54 -11.66
C ALA A 102 1.11 4.05 -10.86
N SER A 103 -0.09 3.90 -11.43
CA SER A 103 -1.38 4.18 -10.78
C SER A 103 -2.50 3.45 -11.53
N PRO A 104 -3.74 3.37 -10.99
CA PRO A 104 -4.90 2.93 -11.77
C PRO A 104 -4.97 3.67 -13.11
N GLY A 105 -5.01 2.90 -14.21
CA GLY A 105 -5.04 3.42 -15.58
C GLY A 105 -3.71 3.92 -16.14
N LYS A 106 -2.59 3.85 -15.39
CA LYS A 106 -1.24 4.14 -15.90
C LYS A 106 -0.34 2.93 -15.70
N THR A 107 0.19 2.40 -16.79
CA THR A 107 1.17 1.32 -16.76
C THR A 107 2.44 1.77 -16.06
N LEU A 108 3.17 0.81 -15.48
CA LEU A 108 4.45 1.08 -14.86
C LEU A 108 5.42 1.72 -15.87
N SER A 109 6.03 2.83 -15.47
CA SER A 109 7.11 3.47 -16.18
C SER A 109 8.32 3.59 -15.26
N LEU A 110 9.40 2.88 -15.61
CA LEU A 110 10.69 2.96 -14.93
C LEU A 110 11.68 3.90 -15.66
N SER A 111 11.26 4.53 -16.75
CA SER A 111 12.09 5.52 -17.44
C SER A 111 12.34 6.73 -16.56
N ASN A 112 13.58 7.23 -16.56
CA ASN A 112 14.00 8.45 -15.88
C ASN A 112 13.83 8.46 -14.34
N VAL A 113 13.94 7.30 -13.68
CA VAL A 113 14.04 7.26 -12.21
C VAL A 113 15.42 7.81 -11.80
N TRP A 114 15.43 9.09 -11.44
CA TRP A 114 16.60 9.76 -10.90
C TRP A 114 16.99 9.10 -9.57
N SER A 115 18.22 8.60 -9.48
CA SER A 115 18.72 7.86 -8.31
C SER A 115 19.88 8.56 -7.61
N GLU A 116 19.73 9.87 -7.38
CA GLU A 116 20.71 10.66 -6.63
C GLU A 116 20.00 11.60 -5.67
N GLY A 117 20.79 12.20 -4.77
CA GLY A 117 20.27 13.14 -3.79
C GLY A 117 20.15 12.53 -2.41
N GLY A 118 19.41 13.21 -1.55
CA GLY A 118 19.20 12.80 -0.18
C GLY A 118 17.89 12.11 0.08
N THR A 119 17.63 11.86 1.36
CA THR A 119 16.57 10.95 1.80
C THR A 119 15.50 11.69 2.61
N PRO A 120 14.61 12.48 1.96
CA PRO A 120 13.54 13.25 2.62
C PRO A 120 12.35 12.34 2.98
N THR A 121 12.61 11.32 3.80
CA THR A 121 11.63 10.27 4.13
C THR A 121 10.38 10.83 4.81
N GLY A 122 10.54 11.78 5.74
CA GLY A 122 9.41 12.32 6.49
C GLY A 122 8.47 13.12 5.59
N GLU A 123 9.03 13.95 4.71
CA GLU A 123 8.29 14.70 3.71
C GLU A 123 7.58 13.78 2.72
N ALA A 124 8.26 12.72 2.27
CA ALA A 124 7.69 11.73 1.36
C ALA A 124 6.50 10.97 1.99
N ILE A 125 6.62 10.56 3.26
CA ILE A 125 5.50 9.95 4.02
C ILE A 125 4.36 10.95 4.20
N ALA A 126 4.65 12.22 4.49
CA ALA A 126 3.63 13.26 4.62
C ALA A 126 2.87 13.48 3.30
N VAL A 127 3.55 13.47 2.15
CA VAL A 127 2.89 13.53 0.83
C VAL A 127 2.01 12.30 0.61
N ALA A 128 2.49 11.10 0.96
CA ALA A 128 1.70 9.88 0.87
C ALA A 128 0.40 9.98 1.72
N LEU A 129 0.49 10.49 2.94
CA LEU A 129 -0.66 10.77 3.79
C LEU A 129 -1.66 11.72 3.11
N LEU A 130 -1.19 12.83 2.54
CA LEU A 130 -2.05 13.80 1.84
C LEU A 130 -2.78 13.18 0.63
N LEU A 131 -2.12 12.29 -0.11
CA LEU A 131 -2.73 11.58 -1.23
C LEU A 131 -3.78 10.57 -0.75
N LEU A 132 -3.52 9.87 0.36
CA LEU A 132 -4.45 8.91 0.97
C LEU A 132 -5.67 9.58 1.62
N ARG A 133 -5.52 10.80 2.18
CA ARG A 133 -6.63 11.61 2.70
C ARG A 133 -7.73 11.86 1.67
N ARG A 134 -7.34 12.00 0.39
CA ARG A 134 -8.27 12.21 -0.73
C ARG A 134 -9.05 10.96 -1.14
N ARG A 135 -8.78 9.81 -0.50
CA ARG A 135 -9.35 8.51 -0.86
C ARG A 135 -10.31 8.02 0.22
N THR A 136 -11.53 7.71 -0.22
CA THR A 136 -12.51 6.99 0.59
C THR A 136 -12.19 5.50 0.52
N ALA A 137 -11.43 5.02 1.51
CA ALA A 137 -11.08 3.61 1.64
C ALA A 137 -11.21 3.17 3.10
N ARG A 138 -11.64 1.92 3.31
CA ARG A 138 -11.75 1.32 4.66
C ARG A 138 -10.37 1.11 5.31
N ARG A 139 -9.34 0.93 4.48
CA ARG A 139 -7.94 0.75 4.90
C ARG A 139 -7.05 1.67 4.08
N ARG A 140 -6.06 2.28 4.72
CA ARG A 140 -5.08 3.14 4.07
C ARG A 140 -3.69 2.70 4.52
N LEU A 141 -2.81 2.44 3.56
CA LEU A 141 -1.49 1.88 3.80
C LEU A 141 -0.42 2.65 3.02
N VAL A 142 0.67 2.97 3.71
CA VAL A 142 1.95 3.29 3.07
C VAL A 142 2.85 2.08 3.24
N LEU A 143 3.22 1.46 2.13
CA LEU A 143 4.30 0.48 2.05
C LEU A 143 5.56 1.25 1.66
N HIS A 144 6.52 1.37 2.57
CA HIS A 144 7.74 2.15 2.37
C HIS A 144 8.94 1.22 2.13
N PHE A 145 9.75 1.50 1.12
CA PHE A 145 10.95 0.73 0.75
C PHE A 145 12.18 1.64 0.79
N THR A 146 13.14 1.35 1.66
CA THR A 146 14.33 2.22 1.92
C THR A 146 15.49 1.41 2.51
N ASP A 147 16.72 1.90 2.42
CA ASP A 147 17.89 1.36 3.14
C ASP A 147 18.12 2.01 4.51
N GLY A 148 17.33 3.04 4.83
CA GLY A 148 17.13 3.47 6.20
C GLY A 148 17.95 4.64 6.71
N HIS A 149 18.46 5.51 5.84
CA HIS A 149 19.24 6.68 6.26
C HIS A 149 18.46 7.99 6.04
N PRO A 150 17.33 8.24 6.75
CA PRO A 150 16.59 9.48 6.58
C PRO A 150 17.45 10.67 6.98
N LYS A 151 17.35 11.77 6.24
CA LYS A 151 18.04 13.03 6.56
C LYS A 151 17.72 13.55 7.96
N ASN A 152 16.48 13.34 8.41
CA ASN A 152 16.00 13.85 9.69
C ASN A 152 14.99 12.87 10.31
N THR A 153 15.41 12.15 11.34
CA THR A 153 14.57 11.17 12.06
C THR A 153 13.43 11.84 12.83
N TYR A 154 13.57 13.10 13.25
CA TYR A 154 12.49 13.84 13.91
C TYR A 154 11.33 14.11 12.95
N VAL A 155 11.61 14.54 11.73
CA VAL A 155 10.58 14.78 10.70
C VAL A 155 9.87 13.47 10.32
N VAL A 156 10.62 12.36 10.23
CA VAL A 156 10.03 11.03 10.03
C VAL A 156 9.06 10.66 11.15
N ARG A 157 9.48 10.82 12.42
CA ARG A 157 8.61 10.54 13.58
C ARG A 157 7.34 11.39 13.56
N GLN A 158 7.44 12.67 13.21
CA GLN A 158 6.26 13.54 13.06
C GLN A 158 5.31 13.03 11.97
N ALA A 159 5.84 12.66 10.79
CA ALA A 159 5.03 12.13 9.70
C ALA A 159 4.34 10.80 10.07
N LEU A 160 5.07 9.89 10.73
CA LEU A 160 4.53 8.62 11.25
C LEU A 160 3.42 8.86 12.27
N GLU A 161 3.61 9.81 13.19
CA GLU A 161 2.60 10.18 14.18
C GLU A 161 1.34 10.77 13.53
N MET A 162 1.50 11.59 12.48
CA MET A 162 0.36 12.09 11.70
C MET A 162 -0.39 10.94 11.00
N CYS A 163 0.33 10.00 10.38
CA CYS A 163 -0.28 8.81 9.78
C CYS A 163 -1.08 8.01 10.81
N ARG A 164 -0.50 7.77 12.00
CA ARG A 164 -1.16 7.05 13.10
C ARG A 164 -2.46 7.73 13.54
N ARG A 165 -2.44 9.06 13.71
CA ARG A 165 -3.62 9.86 14.07
C ARG A 165 -4.74 9.80 13.03
N GLU A 166 -4.41 9.51 11.78
CA GLU A 166 -5.37 9.41 10.68
C GLU A 166 -5.71 7.98 10.26
N HIS A 167 -5.31 7.00 11.08
CA HIS A 167 -5.52 5.59 10.82
C HIS A 167 -4.95 5.15 9.46
N VAL A 168 -3.79 5.70 9.11
CA VAL A 168 -2.96 5.27 7.99
C VAL A 168 -1.84 4.39 8.55
N ASP A 169 -1.83 3.13 8.17
CA ASP A 169 -0.74 2.24 8.52
C ASP A 169 0.48 2.56 7.67
N VAL A 170 1.66 2.59 8.30
CA VAL A 170 2.94 2.65 7.60
C VAL A 170 3.70 1.39 7.92
N VAL A 171 4.10 0.64 6.89
CA VAL A 171 4.96 -0.55 7.02
C VAL A 171 6.17 -0.37 6.14
N THR A 172 7.32 -0.79 6.65
CA THR A 172 8.61 -0.51 6.01
C THR A 172 9.32 -1.81 5.69
N VAL A 173 9.77 -1.92 4.44
CA VAL A 173 10.72 -2.91 3.98
C VAL A 173 12.06 -2.24 3.90
N SER A 174 12.93 -2.59 4.83
CA SER A 174 14.27 -2.05 4.94
C SER A 174 15.28 -2.90 4.17
N VAL A 175 16.21 -2.28 3.47
CA VAL A 175 17.31 -2.97 2.78
C VAL A 175 18.52 -3.00 3.69
N GLY A 176 18.93 -4.21 4.11
CA GLY A 176 20.17 -4.44 4.83
C GLY A 176 20.22 -4.05 6.31
N THR A 177 19.34 -3.16 6.80
CA THR A 177 19.38 -2.66 8.18
C THR A 177 17.99 -2.59 8.83
N PRO A 178 17.78 -3.21 10.02
CA PRO A 178 16.49 -3.12 10.72
C PRO A 178 16.19 -1.69 11.18
N GLN A 179 14.93 -1.27 11.04
CA GLN A 179 14.49 0.10 11.38
C GLN A 179 13.34 0.17 12.39
N GLU A 180 13.17 -0.89 13.19
CA GLU A 180 12.08 -0.97 14.17
C GLU A 180 12.09 0.19 15.18
N THR A 181 13.26 0.69 15.57
CA THR A 181 13.36 1.85 16.47
C THR A 181 12.74 3.12 15.90
N LEU A 182 12.72 3.27 14.57
CA LEU A 182 12.16 4.43 13.90
C LEU A 182 10.67 4.24 13.56
N TYR A 183 10.29 3.07 13.06
CA TYR A 183 8.94 2.78 12.56
C TYR A 183 8.02 2.10 13.57
N GLY A 184 8.57 1.61 14.68
CA GLY A 184 7.86 0.87 15.71
C GLY A 184 7.91 -0.65 15.52
N SER A 185 7.69 -1.35 16.63
CA SER A 185 7.68 -2.81 16.70
C SER A 185 6.66 -3.42 15.72
N GLY A 186 7.10 -4.42 14.94
CA GLY A 186 6.28 -5.16 13.98
C GLY A 186 5.87 -4.41 12.70
N LYS A 187 6.29 -3.14 12.54
CA LYS A 187 6.05 -2.30 11.36
C LYS A 187 7.20 -2.30 10.36
N CYS A 188 8.35 -2.89 10.71
CA CYS A 188 9.52 -3.00 9.85
C CYS A 188 9.86 -4.48 9.63
N GLU A 189 10.24 -4.82 8.39
CA GLU A 189 10.91 -6.07 8.05
C GLU A 189 12.16 -5.74 7.24
N VAL A 190 13.17 -6.60 7.32
CA VAL A 190 14.38 -6.50 6.51
C VAL A 190 14.22 -7.41 5.30
N ALA A 191 14.51 -6.89 4.12
CA ALA A 191 14.68 -7.66 2.90
C ALA A 191 16.11 -7.47 2.40
N TYR A 192 16.83 -8.57 2.21
CA TYR A 192 18.17 -8.56 1.63
C TYR A 192 18.12 -8.70 0.12
N THR A 193 17.05 -9.30 -0.40
CA THR A 193 16.84 -9.54 -1.83
C THR A 193 15.39 -9.27 -2.26
N VAL A 194 15.16 -8.99 -3.55
CA VAL A 194 13.79 -8.85 -4.10
C VAL A 194 12.97 -10.12 -3.90
N SER A 195 13.62 -11.28 -3.98
CA SER A 195 12.97 -12.59 -3.88
C SER A 195 12.27 -12.77 -2.53
N GLU A 196 12.70 -12.05 -1.49
CA GLU A 196 12.08 -12.06 -0.17
C GLU A 196 10.84 -11.16 -0.09
N LEU A 197 10.66 -10.22 -1.03
CA LEU A 197 9.60 -9.21 -0.97
C LEU A 197 8.19 -9.82 -0.87
N PRO A 198 7.81 -10.87 -1.65
CA PRO A 198 6.51 -11.51 -1.47
C PRO A 198 6.34 -12.11 -0.07
N GLY A 199 7.38 -12.73 0.49
CA GLY A 199 7.37 -13.30 1.83
C GLY A 199 7.29 -12.23 2.92
N VAL A 200 8.01 -11.12 2.75
CA VAL A 200 7.95 -9.95 3.63
C VAL A 200 6.54 -9.34 3.63
N LEU A 201 5.94 -9.13 2.45
CA LEU A 201 4.57 -8.65 2.34
C LEU A 201 3.57 -9.63 2.95
N TYR A 202 3.77 -10.93 2.76
CA TYR A 202 2.92 -11.96 3.38
C TYR A 202 2.98 -11.92 4.91
N ARG A 203 4.12 -11.57 5.52
CA ARG A 203 4.25 -11.40 6.97
C ARG A 203 3.69 -10.07 7.48
N LEU A 204 3.83 -8.99 6.71
CA LEU A 204 3.37 -7.66 7.08
C LEU A 204 1.85 -7.50 6.96
N LEU A 205 1.25 -7.98 5.87
CA LEU A 205 -0.16 -7.74 5.58
C LEU A 205 -1.12 -8.26 6.67
N PRO A 206 -0.97 -9.49 7.22
CA PRO A 206 -1.82 -9.98 8.31
C PRO A 206 -1.78 -9.12 9.57
N ARG A 207 -0.65 -8.43 9.84
CA ARG A 207 -0.50 -7.54 10.99
C ARG A 207 -1.35 -6.27 10.85
N LEU A 208 -1.79 -5.93 9.64
CA LEU A 208 -2.71 -4.81 9.34
C LEU A 208 -4.19 -5.15 9.49
N TYR A 209 -4.51 -6.44 9.68
CA TYR A 209 -5.88 -6.94 9.79
C TYR A 209 -6.29 -7.32 11.22
N ARG A 210 -5.40 -7.13 12.21
CA ARG A 210 -5.74 -7.20 13.64
C ARG A 210 -6.41 -5.90 14.08
#